data_AF-M4ZG29-F1
#
_entry.id   AF-M4ZG29-F1
#
_cell.length_a   1.000
_cell.length_b   1.000
_cell.length_c   1.000
_cell.angle_alpha   90.00
_cell.angle_beta   90.00
_cell.angle_gamma   90.00
#
_symmetry.space_group_name_H-M   'P 1'
#
loop_
_entity.id
_entity.type
_entity.pdbx_description
1 polymer ?
#
loop_
_entity_poly.entity_id
_entity_poly.type
_entity_poly.pdbx_seq_one_letter_code
_entity_poly.pdbx_strand_id
1 'polypeptide(L)'
;MSARGVLAHDEEPTRESCEAAVAEARTLAAGLPADDVSRYFAERDIQQALVEAGNGEFDDCVEKAERAALEVRERPHSLKPGERLNILRADEMPPR
;
A
#
# COMPACT_ATOMS: atom_id res chain seq x y z
N MET A 1 21.53 32.69 19.75
CA MET A 1 20.25 32.15 19.25
C MET A 1 20.38 32.13 17.73
N SER A 2 20.46 31.00 17.04
CA SER A 2 19.61 29.81 17.15
C SER A 2 20.40 28.52 16.96
N ALA A 3 20.08 27.53 17.78
CA ALA A 3 20.34 26.12 17.52
C ALA A 3 19.08 25.51 16.87
N ARG A 4 19.28 24.72 15.81
CA ARG A 4 18.37 23.72 15.22
C ARG A 4 19.15 23.20 14.01
N GLY A 5 19.96 22.17 14.17
CA GLY A 5 19.53 20.82 14.44
C GLY A 5 19.97 20.06 13.19
N VAL A 6 21.20 19.55 13.23
CA VAL A 6 21.72 18.65 12.19
C VAL A 6 20.71 17.51 12.11
N LEU A 7 20.08 17.40 10.94
CA LEU A 7 19.13 16.35 10.61
C LEU A 7 19.76 15.03 11.06
N ALA A 8 19.00 14.24 11.82
CA ALA A 8 19.30 12.83 11.98
C ALA A 8 19.61 12.28 10.60
N HIS A 9 20.61 11.42 10.47
CA HIS A 9 20.77 10.66 9.24
C HIS A 9 19.40 10.05 8.91
N ASP A 10 18.75 10.51 7.84
CA ASP A 10 17.65 9.76 7.22
C ASP A 10 18.32 8.49 6.70
N GLU A 11 18.44 7.49 7.58
CA GLU A 11 18.93 6.18 7.19
C GLU A 11 17.96 5.64 6.14
N GLU A 12 18.50 5.33 4.97
CA GLU A 12 17.75 4.69 3.89
C GLU A 12 16.97 3.49 4.46
N PRO A 13 15.66 3.37 4.16
CA PRO A 13 14.85 2.27 4.62
C PRO A 13 15.51 0.92 4.34
N THR A 14 15.51 0.06 5.35
CA THR A 14 16.12 -1.27 5.23
C THR A 14 15.09 -2.29 4.76
N ARG A 15 15.57 -3.48 4.39
CA ARG A 15 14.70 -4.64 4.17
C ARG A 15 13.78 -4.92 5.36
N GLU A 16 14.29 -4.81 6.59
CA GLU A 16 13.49 -5.05 7.80
C GLU A 16 12.38 -4.01 7.94
N SER A 17 12.69 -2.74 7.62
CA SER A 17 11.71 -1.64 7.59
C SER A 17 10.59 -1.92 6.58
N CYS A 18 10.95 -2.35 5.38
CA CYS A 18 10.00 -2.75 4.33
C CYS A 18 9.14 -3.95 4.76
N GLU A 19 9.75 -5.01 5.32
CA GLU A 19 9.02 -6.19 5.80
C GLU A 19 8.01 -5.85 6.91
N ALA A 20 8.40 -4.96 7.84
CA ALA A 20 7.52 -4.47 8.90
C ALA A 20 6.34 -3.66 8.33
N ALA A 21 6.61 -2.71 7.42
CA ALA A 21 5.57 -1.89 6.79
C ALA A 21 4.58 -2.74 5.99
N VAL A 22 5.07 -3.72 5.22
CA VAL A 22 4.23 -4.67 4.48
C VAL A 22 3.37 -5.51 5.43
N ALA A 23 3.93 -5.98 6.55
CA ALA A 23 3.18 -6.76 7.53
C ALA A 23 2.05 -5.94 8.20
N GLU A 24 2.31 -4.69 8.53
CA GLU A 24 1.30 -3.76 9.05
C GLU A 24 0.19 -3.54 8.01
N ALA A 25 0.55 -3.18 6.77
CA ALA A 25 -0.42 -2.94 5.70
C ALA A 25 -1.30 -4.16 5.42
N ARG A 26 -0.72 -5.38 5.42
CA ARG A 26 -1.48 -6.64 5.29
C ARG A 26 -2.46 -6.84 6.42
N THR A 27 -2.06 -6.54 7.66
CA THR A 27 -2.94 -6.66 8.84
C THR A 27 -4.11 -5.69 8.73
N LEU A 28 -3.86 -4.45 8.34
CA LEU A 28 -4.90 -3.43 8.11
C LEU A 28 -5.87 -3.86 7.00
N ALA A 29 -5.35 -4.29 5.84
CA ALA A 29 -6.17 -4.72 4.71
C ALA A 29 -7.03 -5.94 5.05
N ALA A 30 -6.48 -6.91 5.80
CA ALA A 30 -7.22 -8.09 6.25
C ALA A 30 -8.37 -7.76 7.22
N GLY A 31 -8.37 -6.58 7.83
CA GLY A 31 -9.47 -6.08 8.66
C GLY A 31 -10.73 -5.66 7.87
N LEU A 32 -10.64 -5.53 6.55
CA LEU A 32 -11.77 -5.18 5.68
C LEU A 32 -12.34 -6.42 4.96
N PRO A 33 -13.62 -6.40 4.53
CA PRO A 33 -14.19 -7.43 3.67
C PRO A 33 -13.40 -7.60 2.36
N ALA A 34 -13.34 -8.83 1.83
CA ALA A 34 -12.57 -9.14 0.63
C ALA A 34 -13.05 -8.40 -0.65
N ASP A 35 -14.31 -7.98 -0.67
CA ASP A 35 -14.94 -7.21 -1.74
C ASP A 35 -14.94 -5.69 -1.48
N ASP A 36 -14.30 -5.24 -0.41
CA ASP A 36 -14.18 -3.82 -0.08
C ASP A 36 -13.21 -3.10 -1.04
N VAL A 37 -13.64 -1.96 -1.57
CA VAL A 37 -12.86 -1.18 -2.54
C VAL A 37 -11.53 -0.69 -1.95
N SER A 38 -11.52 -0.26 -0.69
CA SER A 38 -10.30 0.19 -0.01
C SER A 38 -9.33 -0.96 0.18
N ARG A 39 -9.84 -2.16 0.49
CA ARG A 39 -9.02 -3.37 0.60
C ARG A 39 -8.38 -3.72 -0.74
N TYR A 40 -9.13 -3.65 -1.84
CA TYR A 40 -8.58 -3.93 -3.17
C TYR A 40 -7.38 -3.05 -3.50
N PHE A 41 -7.49 -1.73 -3.30
CA PHE A 41 -6.39 -0.81 -3.57
C PHE A 41 -5.21 -1.01 -2.62
N ALA A 42 -5.47 -1.27 -1.33
CA ALA A 42 -4.44 -1.62 -0.37
C ALA A 42 -3.67 -2.90 -0.77
N GLU A 43 -4.38 -3.96 -1.15
CA GLU A 43 -3.76 -5.22 -1.59
C GLU A 43 -2.93 -5.03 -2.86
N ARG A 44 -3.39 -4.20 -3.81
CA ARG A 44 -2.62 -3.84 -5.01
C ARG A 44 -1.33 -3.11 -4.66
N ASP A 45 -1.38 -2.11 -3.77
CA ASP A 45 -0.19 -1.37 -3.35
C ASP A 45 0.78 -2.26 -2.54
N ILE A 46 0.28 -3.20 -1.74
CA ILE A 46 1.10 -4.24 -1.08
C ILE A 46 1.83 -5.11 -2.13
N GLN A 47 1.16 -5.52 -3.21
CA GLN A 47 1.83 -6.28 -4.27
C GLN A 47 2.94 -5.46 -4.93
N GLN A 48 2.71 -4.17 -5.18
CA GLN A 48 3.76 -3.29 -5.69
C GLN A 48 4.93 -3.19 -4.71
N ALA A 49 4.67 -3.02 -3.41
CA ALA A 49 5.72 -2.98 -2.38
C ALA A 49 6.63 -4.21 -2.42
N LEU A 50 6.04 -5.41 -2.60
CA LEU A 50 6.78 -6.67 -2.70
C LEU A 50 7.62 -6.75 -3.98
N VAL A 51 7.17 -6.16 -5.09
CA VAL A 51 7.95 -6.06 -6.33
C VAL A 51 9.18 -5.20 -6.11
N GLU A 52 9.02 -4.01 -5.50
CA GLU A 52 10.14 -3.10 -5.23
C GLU A 52 11.16 -3.72 -4.25
N ALA A 53 10.68 -4.37 -3.19
CA ALA A 53 11.53 -5.13 -2.29
C ALA A 53 12.32 -6.24 -3.01
N GLY A 54 11.71 -6.90 -4.01
CA GLY A 54 12.36 -7.89 -4.85
C GLY A 54 13.44 -7.31 -5.77
N ASN A 55 13.33 -6.03 -6.13
CA ASN A 55 14.32 -5.28 -6.89
C ASN A 55 15.42 -4.68 -6.01
N GLY A 56 15.26 -4.72 -4.68
CA GLY A 56 16.18 -4.10 -3.71
C GLY A 56 15.87 -2.63 -3.40
N GLU A 57 14.75 -2.11 -3.89
CA GLU A 57 14.27 -0.74 -3.67
C GLU A 57 13.39 -0.71 -2.41
N PHE A 58 14.03 -0.54 -1.24
CA PHE A 58 13.35 -0.66 0.06
C PHE A 58 12.64 0.62 0.49
N ASP A 59 13.10 1.79 0.04
CA ASP A 59 12.43 3.07 0.20
C ASP A 59 11.11 3.09 -0.56
N ASP A 60 11.12 2.69 -1.84
CA ASP A 60 9.92 2.53 -2.65
C ASP A 60 9.00 1.47 -2.04
N CYS A 61 9.53 0.33 -1.55
CA CYS A 61 8.72 -0.65 -0.83
C CYS A 61 7.95 -0.01 0.34
N VAL A 62 8.64 0.75 1.19
CA VAL A 62 8.01 1.42 2.34
C VAL A 62 6.95 2.42 1.86
N GLU A 63 7.24 3.23 0.84
CA GLU A 63 6.26 4.17 0.28
C GLU A 63 4.97 3.45 -0.18
N LYS A 64 5.11 2.35 -0.92
CA LYS A 64 3.95 1.57 -1.39
C LYS A 64 3.18 0.95 -0.22
N ALA A 65 3.88 0.42 0.79
CA ALA A 65 3.24 -0.15 1.97
C ALA A 65 2.49 0.90 2.81
N GLU A 66 3.05 2.10 2.96
CA GLU A 66 2.39 3.22 3.63
C GLU A 66 1.15 3.68 2.85
N ARG A 67 1.22 3.76 1.52
CA ARG A 67 0.04 4.07 0.70
C ARG A 67 -1.05 3.02 0.86
N ALA A 68 -0.70 1.74 0.94
CA ALA A 68 -1.67 0.69 1.25
C ALA A 68 -2.34 0.87 2.62
N ALA A 69 -1.59 1.30 3.64
CA ALA A 69 -2.16 1.62 4.95
C ALA A 69 -3.12 2.83 4.88
N LEU A 70 -2.80 3.84 4.06
CA LEU A 70 -3.68 5.00 3.84
C LEU A 70 -4.98 4.61 3.12
N GLU A 71 -4.92 3.71 2.13
CA GLU A 71 -6.12 3.21 1.45
C GLU A 71 -7.15 2.63 2.43
N VAL A 72 -6.69 1.89 3.45
CA VAL A 72 -7.53 1.33 4.52
C VAL A 72 -8.01 2.40 5.50
N ARG A 73 -7.11 3.29 5.94
CA ARG A 73 -7.39 4.28 7.00
C ARG A 73 -8.30 5.41 6.53
N GLU A 74 -8.01 5.94 5.34
CA GLU A 74 -8.66 7.15 4.83
C GLU A 74 -9.84 6.81 3.92
N ARG A 75 -9.88 5.59 3.36
CA ARG A 75 -10.92 5.11 2.46
C ARG A 75 -11.23 6.12 1.34
N PRO A 76 -10.22 6.52 0.54
CA PRO A 76 -10.37 7.60 -0.45
C PRO A 76 -11.31 7.22 -1.61
N HIS A 77 -11.52 5.92 -1.83
CA HIS A 77 -12.42 5.40 -2.84
C HIS A 77 -13.75 4.98 -2.22
N SER A 78 -14.85 5.30 -2.89
CA SER A 78 -16.18 4.81 -2.51
C SER A 78 -16.97 4.40 -3.74
N LEU A 79 -17.74 3.32 -3.60
CA LEU A 79 -18.70 2.86 -4.59
C LEU A 79 -20.08 3.40 -4.21
N LYS A 80 -20.91 3.74 -5.20
CA LYS A 80 -22.31 4.08 -4.91
C LYS A 80 -23.05 2.85 -4.39
N PRO A 81 -24.14 3.03 -3.62
CA PRO A 81 -24.97 1.90 -3.20
C PRO A 81 -25.37 1.02 -4.40
N GLY A 82 -25.05 -0.28 -4.31
CA GLY A 82 -25.33 -1.27 -5.36
C GLY A 82 -24.25 -1.41 -6.44
N GLU A 83 -23.25 -0.51 -6.48
CA GLU A 83 -22.07 -0.71 -7.33
C GLU A 83 -21.13 -1.75 -6.71
N ARG A 84 -20.43 -2.48 -7.57
CA ARG A 84 -19.37 -3.42 -7.20
C ARG A 84 -18.13 -3.13 -8.03
N LEU A 85 -16.97 -3.33 -7.43
CA LEU A 85 -15.72 -3.26 -8.18
C LEU A 85 -15.69 -4.43 -9.17
N ASN A 86 -15.62 -4.12 -10.46
CA ASN A 86 -15.46 -5.14 -11.50
C ASN A 86 -13.97 -5.43 -11.70
N ILE A 87 -13.44 -6.39 -10.95
CA ILE A 87 -12.06 -6.84 -11.10
C ILE A 87 -12.02 -7.84 -12.25
N LEU A 88 -11.39 -7.47 -13.35
CA LEU A 88 -11.19 -8.36 -14.48
C LEU A 88 -10.27 -9.52 -14.08
N ARG A 89 -10.61 -10.72 -14.52
CA ARG A 89 -9.71 -11.88 -14.46
C ARG A 89 -8.55 -11.69 -15.43
N ALA A 90 -7.46 -12.43 -15.21
CA ALA A 90 -6.26 -12.33 -16.05
C ALA A 90 -6.51 -12.64 -17.55
N ASP A 91 -7.56 -13.42 -17.84
CA ASP A 91 -7.98 -13.80 -19.20
C ASP A 91 -9.10 -12.91 -19.77
N GLU A 92 -9.63 -11.97 -19.00
CA GLU A 92 -10.71 -11.08 -19.42
C GLU A 92 -10.16 -9.78 -20.04
N MET A 93 -10.72 -9.39 -21.18
CA MET A 93 -10.46 -8.08 -21.79
C MET A 93 -11.52 -7.07 -21.37
N PRO A 94 -11.15 -5.81 -21.08
CA PRO A 94 -12.12 -4.76 -20.84
C PRO A 94 -12.99 -4.54 -22.09
N PRO A 95 -14.29 -4.21 -21.91
CA PRO A 95 -15.16 -3.84 -23.03
C PRO A 95 -14.58 -2.62 -23.76
N ARG A 96 -14.67 -2.64 -25.10
CA ARG A 96 -14.22 -1.54 -25.96
C ARG A 96 -15.11 -0.31 -25.87
#